data_AF-A0A6M0HM23-F1
#
_entry.id   AF-A0A6M0HM23-F1
#
_cell.length_a   1.000
_cell.length_b   1.000
_cell.length_c   1.000
_cell.angle_alpha   90.00
_cell.angle_beta   90.00
_cell.angle_gamma   90.00
#
_symmetry.space_group_name_H-M   'P 1'
#
loop_
_entity.id
_entity.type
_entity.pdbx_description
1 polymer ?
#
loop_
_entity_poly.entity_id
_entity_poly.type
_entity_poly.pdbx_seq_one_letter_code
_entity_poly.pdbx_strand_id
1 'polypeptide(L)' 'MREPDENLVLARAKLNFACKSHGERCWDGIFSDNVKTYGRPVLVLSENERAEFLEQARHELRHESGDA' A
#
# COMPACT_ATOMS: atom_id res chain seq x y z
N MET A 1 18.50 -5.15 -14.58
CA MET A 1 17.45 -5.30 -13.54
C MET A 1 16.11 -5.23 -14.26
N ARG A 2 15.26 -6.25 -14.16
CA ARG A 2 13.93 -6.22 -14.81
C ARG A 2 13.02 -5.36 -13.94
N GLU A 3 12.22 -4.49 -14.54
CA GLU A 3 11.21 -3.76 -13.76
C GLU A 3 10.19 -4.75 -13.18
N PRO A 4 9.81 -4.60 -11.89
CA PRO A 4 8.81 -5.45 -11.27
C PRO A 4 7.43 -5.22 -11.88
N ASP A 5 6.61 -6.26 -11.95
CA ASP A 5 5.24 -6.17 -12.45
C ASP A 5 4.40 -5.20 -11.59
N GLU A 6 3.67 -4.29 -12.23
CA GLU A 6 2.92 -3.25 -11.52
C GLU A 6 1.81 -3.82 -10.62
N ASN A 7 1.23 -4.98 -10.94
CA ASN A 7 0.27 -5.64 -10.04
C ASN A 7 0.97 -6.22 -8.81
N LEU A 8 2.17 -6.78 -8.98
CA LEU A 8 3.00 -7.27 -7.89
C LEU A 8 3.44 -6.13 -6.96
N VAL A 9 3.85 -5.00 -7.55
CA VAL A 9 4.17 -3.76 -6.81
C VAL A 9 2.96 -3.31 -5.99
N LEU A 10 1.77 -3.25 -6.61
CA LEU A 10 0.55 -2.84 -5.91
C LEU A 10 0.19 -3.79 -4.77
N ALA A 11 0.30 -5.11 -4.98
CA ALA A 11 0.04 -6.11 -3.96
C ALA A 11 0.99 -5.98 -2.77
N ARG A 12 2.29 -5.82 -3.04
CA ARG A 12 3.32 -5.62 -2.00
C ARG A 12 3.11 -4.30 -1.25
N ALA A 13 2.78 -3.23 -1.95
CA ALA A 13 2.52 -1.92 -1.35
C ALA A 13 1.31 -1.96 -0.40
N LYS A 14 0.21 -2.62 -0.81
CA LYS A 14 -0.98 -2.83 0.03
C LYS A 14 -0.68 -3.70 1.26
N LEU A 15 0.16 -4.72 1.12
CA LEU A 15 0.61 -5.54 2.25
C LEU A 15 1.42 -4.72 3.25
N ASN A 16 2.40 -3.95 2.77
CA ASN A 16 3.24 -3.08 3.59
C ASN A 16 2.39 -2.04 4.34
N PHE A 17 1.39 -1.48 3.66
CA PHE A 17 0.41 -0.59 4.28
C PHE A 17 -0.39 -1.28 5.38
N ALA A 18 -0.96 -2.46 5.11
CA ALA A 18 -1.74 -3.21 6.10
C ALA A 18 -0.91 -3.51 7.36
N CYS A 19 0.38 -3.85 7.19
CA CYS A 19 1.30 -4.08 8.29
C CYS A 19 1.62 -2.81 9.10
N LYS A 20 1.71 -1.63 8.44
CA LYS A 20 2.10 -0.36 9.10
C LYS A 20 0.92 0.43 9.69
N SER A 21 -0.26 0.34 9.10
CA SER A 21 -1.39 1.22 9.45
C SER A 21 -2.33 0.64 10.50
N HIS A 22 -2.14 -0.60 10.95
CA HIS A 22 -2.93 -1.24 12.02
C HIS A 22 -4.46 -1.14 11.86
N GLY A 23 -4.97 -0.94 10.63
CA GLY A 23 -6.40 -0.75 10.35
C GLY A 23 -6.97 0.65 10.67
N GLU A 24 -6.12 1.62 11.02
CA GLU A 24 -6.56 3.00 11.34
C GLU A 24 -6.80 3.87 10.10
N ARG A 25 -6.24 3.45 8.96
CA ARG A 25 -6.27 4.20 7.69
C ARG A 25 -6.75 3.31 6.55
N CYS A 26 -7.21 3.92 5.46
CA CYS A 26 -7.60 3.23 4.23
C CYS A 26 -6.62 3.50 3.09
N TRP A 27 -6.33 2.46 2.30
CA TRP A 27 -5.48 2.56 1.12
C TRP A 27 -6.10 3.45 0.04
N ASP A 28 -7.40 3.29 -0.21
CA ASP A 28 -8.17 4.12 -1.14
C ASP A 28 -9.60 4.36 -0.61
N GLY A 29 -10.29 5.33 -1.21
CA GLY A 29 -11.65 5.73 -0.83
C GLY A 29 -12.72 4.73 -1.24
N ILE A 30 -12.41 3.67 -1.99
CA ILE A 30 -13.40 2.67 -2.43
C ILE A 30 -13.89 1.85 -1.24
N PHE A 31 -13.06 1.72 -0.19
CA PHE A 31 -13.44 1.05 1.06
C PHE A 31 -14.04 1.97 2.13
N SER A 32 -14.00 3.31 1.97
CA SER A 32 -14.45 4.22 3.04
C SER A 32 -15.97 4.18 3.24
N ASP A 33 -16.76 3.88 2.21
CA ASP A 33 -18.23 3.77 2.29
C ASP A 33 -18.70 2.56 3.11
N ASN A 34 -17.94 1.46 3.09
CA ASN A 34 -18.29 0.22 3.80
C ASN A 34 -17.80 0.21 5.26
N VAL A 35 -16.88 1.10 5.62
CA VAL A 35 -16.20 1.09 6.91
C VAL A 35 -16.71 2.27 7.76
N LYS A 36 -17.96 2.14 8.22
CA LYS A 36 -18.48 2.91 9.36
C LYS A 36 -17.95 2.32 10.65
N THR A 37 -16.63 2.25 10.86
CA THR A 37 -16.08 1.88 12.17
C THR A 37 -16.39 3.02 13.13
N TYR A 38 -17.42 2.85 13.95
CA TYR A 38 -17.64 3.59 15.20
C TYR A 38 -17.66 5.13 15.11
N GLY A 39 -18.25 5.69 14.05
CA GLY A 39 -18.55 7.12 13.97
C GLY A 39 -17.33 8.05 13.84
N ARG A 40 -16.14 7.51 13.51
CA ARG A 40 -14.96 8.32 13.18
C ARG A 40 -14.68 8.25 11.67
N PRO A 41 -14.31 9.39 11.03
CA PRO A 41 -13.93 9.39 9.63
C PRO A 41 -12.65 8.55 9.45
N VAL A 42 -12.70 7.57 8.55
CA VAL A 42 -11.52 6.78 8.20
C VAL A 42 -10.61 7.63 7.32
N LEU A 43 -9.35 7.77 7.72
CA LEU A 43 -8.36 8.58 6.99
C LEU A 43 -7.84 7.79 5.79
N VAL A 44 -8.23 8.21 4.59
CA VAL A 44 -7.71 7.66 3.33
C VAL A 44 -6.29 8.18 3.10
N LEU A 45 -5.41 7.36 2.55
CA LEU A 45 -4.09 7.79 2.10
C LEU A 45 -4.21 8.85 0.98
N SER A 46 -3.44 9.92 1.12
CA SER A 46 -3.18 10.84 0.02
C SER A 46 -2.46 10.11 -1.13
N GLU A 47 -2.46 10.73 -2.31
CA GLU A 47 -1.75 10.19 -3.48
C GLU A 47 -0.24 10.10 -3.24
N ASN A 48 0.32 11.07 -2.53
CA ASN A 48 1.74 11.07 -2.15
C ASN A 48 2.09 9.89 -1.24
N GLU A 49 1.30 9.65 -0.20
CA GLU A 49 1.54 8.51 0.70
C GLU A 49 1.43 7.18 -0.05
N ARG A 50 0.47 7.04 -0.95
CA ARG A 50 0.38 5.86 -1.83
C ARG A 50 1.61 5.71 -2.70
N ALA A 51 2.11 6.80 -3.27
CA ALA A 51 3.32 6.80 -4.09
C ALA A 51 4.55 6.34 -3.29
N GLU A 52 4.68 6.74 -2.02
CA GLU A 52 5.75 6.27 -1.14
C GLU A 52 5.70 4.76 -0.91
N PHE A 53 4.51 4.20 -0.63
CA PHE A 53 4.34 2.75 -0.49
C PHE A 53 4.63 1.99 -1.79
N LEU A 54 4.26 2.56 -2.94
CA LEU A 54 4.55 1.98 -4.26
C LEU A 54 6.04 2.00 -4.56
N GLU A 55 6.74 3.10 -4.29
CA GLU A 55 8.18 3.19 -4.54
C GLU A 55 8.97 2.26 -3.61
N GLN A 56 8.56 2.18 -2.34
CA GLN A 56 9.14 1.22 -1.40
C GLN A 56 8.94 -0.22 -1.90
N ALA A 57 7.75 -0.57 -2.36
CA ALA A 57 7.48 -1.90 -2.92
C ALA A 57 8.31 -2.19 -4.18
N ARG A 58 8.49 -1.21 -5.08
CA ARG A 58 9.39 -1.35 -6.24
C ARG A 58 10.82 -1.61 -5.81
N HIS A 59 11.32 -0.87 -4.82
CA HIS A 59 12.66 -1.07 -4.29
C HIS A 59 12.83 -2.46 -3.69
N GLU A 60 11.89 -2.91 -2.84
CA GLU A 60 11.92 -4.24 -2.24
C GLU A 60 11.94 -5.34 -3.31
N LEU A 61 11.04 -5.30 -4.29
CA LEU A 61 10.94 -6.31 -5.34
C LEU A 61 12.18 -6.35 -6.24
N ARG A 62 12.79 -5.18 -6.51
CA ARG A 62 14.07 -5.09 -7.23
C ARG A 62 15.20 -5.80 -6.47
N HIS A 63 15.26 -5.64 -5.15
CA HIS A 63 16.33 -6.19 -4.32
C HIS A 63 16.11 -7.67 -3.94
N GLU A 64 14.86 -8.09 -3.74
CA GLU A 64 14.49 -9.47 -3.43
C GLU A 64 14.76 -10.41 -4.63
N SER A 65 14.72 -9.88 -5.85
CA SER A 65 15.07 -10.60 -7.08
C SER A 65 16.59 -10.73 -7.31
N GLY A 66 17.42 -10.13 -6.46
CA GLY A 66 18.88 -10.11 -6.57
C GLY A 66 19.61 -11.06 -5.60
N ASP A 67 18.90 -11.71 -4.68
CA ASP A 67 19.42 -12.55 -3.60
C ASP A 67 19.11 -14.06 -3.81
N ALA A 68 18.98 -14.49 -5.08
CA ALA A 68 18.76 -15.89 -5.45
C ALA A 68 20.02 -16.56 -6.04
#